data_AF-A0A4C1ZWH7-F1
#
_entry.id   AF-A0A4C1ZWH7-F1
#
_cell.length_a   1.000
_cell.length_b   1.000
_cell.length_c   1.000
_cell.angle_alpha   90.00
_cell.angle_beta   90.00
_cell.angle_gamma   90.00
#
_symmetry.space_group_name_H-M   'P 1'
#
loop_
_entity.id
_entity.type
_entity.pdbx_description
1 polymer ?
#
loop_
_entity_poly.entity_id
_entity_poly.type
_entity_poly.pdbx_seq_one_letter_code
_entity_poly.pdbx_strand_id
1 'polypeptide(L)'
;MFGSLIATGNQSQVFKDDKVKEMITKARSIIGHFSHSTSSNKVLKEMQDTHNIANHVLIQDTSTRWDSTLQVLRRLLEQRVAVQACLPRITCKAELTTEEWIMMEKVVNILRYFEEPTKSISKSTATLSDAIPLINSLRKLLENMRGSSPREEENISQKLAGDLLMALNERFEDLENEETHCLATTLDPRKHGYFNYTLQHLQQKSVL
;
A
#
# COMPACT_ATOMS: atom_id res chain seq x y z
N MET A 1 6.61 -18.54 -0.08
CA MET A 1 7.42 -17.92 -1.16
C MET A 1 6.70 -16.78 -1.88
N PHE A 2 5.40 -16.89 -2.18
CA PHE A 2 4.67 -15.81 -2.87
C PHE A 2 4.34 -14.60 -1.97
N GLY A 3 4.10 -14.81 -0.67
CA GLY A 3 3.76 -13.72 0.24
C GLY A 3 4.85 -12.65 0.32
N SER A 4 6.12 -13.08 0.26
CA SER A 4 7.26 -12.16 0.12
C SER A 4 7.24 -11.40 -1.19
N LEU A 5 6.66 -11.89 -2.30
CA LEU A 5 6.74 -11.21 -3.59
C LEU A 5 5.87 -9.94 -3.70
N ILE A 6 4.75 -9.84 -2.98
CA ILE A 6 3.99 -8.57 -2.86
C ILE A 6 4.38 -7.82 -1.57
N ALA A 7 4.63 -8.56 -0.47
CA ALA A 7 4.95 -7.96 0.82
C ALA A 7 6.38 -7.40 0.94
N THR A 8 7.33 -7.77 0.08
CA THR A 8 8.72 -7.24 0.14
C THR A 8 8.95 -6.06 -0.80
N GLY A 9 7.90 -5.41 -1.31
CA GLY A 9 8.08 -4.12 -1.98
C GLY A 9 8.85 -3.17 -1.05
N ASN A 10 10.05 -2.77 -1.45
CA ASN A 10 10.79 -1.77 -0.69
C ASN A 10 10.02 -0.45 -0.79
N GLN A 11 9.96 0.33 0.28
CA GLN A 11 9.38 1.68 0.25
C GLN A 11 9.92 2.52 -0.90
N SER A 12 11.20 2.35 -1.27
CA SER A 12 11.82 3.06 -2.41
C SER A 12 11.23 2.68 -3.77
N GLN A 13 10.68 1.47 -3.91
CA GLN A 13 10.02 1.02 -5.14
C GLN A 13 8.58 1.51 -5.22
N VAL A 14 7.92 1.65 -4.05
CA VAL A 14 6.50 2.03 -3.93
C VAL A 14 6.31 3.54 -3.95
N PHE A 15 7.18 4.29 -3.26
CA PHE A 15 7.08 5.74 -3.13
C PHE A 15 8.18 6.41 -3.95
N LYS A 16 7.94 6.61 -5.24
CA LYS A 16 8.89 7.29 -6.13
C LYS A 16 8.72 8.82 -6.12
N ASP A 17 7.50 9.30 -5.94
CA ASP A 17 7.18 10.73 -5.93
C ASP A 17 7.77 11.45 -4.70
N ASP A 18 8.47 12.56 -4.94
CA ASP A 18 9.18 13.29 -3.88
C ASP A 18 8.24 13.99 -2.90
N LYS A 19 7.05 14.44 -3.34
CA LYS A 19 6.05 15.01 -2.43
C LYS A 19 5.50 13.94 -1.48
N VAL A 20 5.30 12.72 -1.99
CA VAL A 20 4.89 11.58 -1.16
C VAL A 20 5.97 11.21 -0.15
N LYS A 21 7.25 11.17 -0.57
CA LYS A 21 8.38 10.91 0.34
C LYS A 21 8.52 11.98 1.42
N GLU A 22 8.35 13.25 1.06
CA GLU A 22 8.41 14.37 2.00
C GLU A 22 7.29 14.26 3.04
N MET A 23 6.05 14.02 2.60
CA MET A 23 4.90 13.80 3.48
C MET A 23 5.15 12.63 4.45
N ILE A 24 5.65 11.49 3.96
CA ILE A 24 5.99 10.34 4.81
C ILE A 24 7.08 10.71 5.83
N THR A 25 8.07 11.51 5.43
CA THR A 25 9.15 11.96 6.33
C THR A 25 8.61 12.86 7.44
N LYS A 26 7.73 13.81 7.12
CA LYS A 26 7.05 14.65 8.11
C LYS A 26 6.19 13.83 9.05
N ALA A 27 5.39 12.90 8.52
CA ALA A 27 4.58 11.98 9.31
C ALA A 27 5.42 11.18 10.31
N ARG A 28 6.57 10.64 9.87
CA ARG A 28 7.52 9.94 10.75
C ARG A 28 8.14 10.84 11.81
N SER A 29 8.44 12.09 11.46
CA SER A 29 8.98 13.07 12.42
C SER A 29 7.98 13.37 13.54
N ILE A 30 6.71 13.58 13.19
CA ILE A 30 5.61 13.77 14.16
C ILE A 30 5.53 12.55 15.08
N ILE A 31 5.42 11.35 14.51
CA ILE A 31 5.29 10.10 15.27
C ILE A 31 6.51 9.87 16.16
N GLY A 32 7.71 10.13 15.65
CA GLY A 32 8.97 10.02 16.40
C GLY A 32 8.97 10.95 17.62
N HIS A 33 8.50 12.20 17.47
CA HIS A 33 8.37 13.12 18.60
C HIS A 33 7.47 12.54 19.70
N PHE A 34 6.30 12.01 19.34
CA PHE A 34 5.43 11.38 20.33
C PHE A 34 6.06 10.12 20.91
N SER A 35 6.76 9.28 20.14
CA SER A 35 7.37 8.06 20.68
C SER A 35 8.38 8.32 21.81
N HIS A 36 9.06 9.47 21.79
CA HIS A 36 10.10 9.82 22.75
C HIS A 36 9.63 10.78 23.85
N SER A 37 8.47 11.42 23.69
CA SER A 37 7.98 12.44 24.62
C SER A 37 6.82 11.93 25.48
N THR A 38 7.11 11.57 26.73
CA THR A 38 6.07 11.17 27.69
C THR A 38 5.09 12.31 27.97
N SER A 39 5.56 13.56 28.01
CA SER A 39 4.70 14.74 28.20
C SER A 39 3.77 14.94 27.00
N SER A 40 4.27 14.83 25.76
CA SER A 40 3.43 14.97 24.56
C SER A 40 2.40 13.84 24.46
N ASN A 41 2.70 12.62 24.89
CA ASN A 41 1.71 11.54 24.97
C ASN A 41 0.60 11.80 25.98
N LYS A 42 0.90 12.44 27.11
CA LYS A 42 -0.14 12.82 28.08
C LYS A 42 -1.12 13.81 27.46
N VAL A 43 -0.59 14.82 26.77
CA VAL A 43 -1.41 15.79 26.03
C VAL A 43 -2.19 15.13 24.90
N LEU A 44 -1.59 14.17 24.19
CA LEU A 44 -2.29 13.38 23.16
C LEU A 44 -3.48 12.63 23.75
N LYS A 45 -3.29 11.96 24.89
CA LYS A 45 -4.36 11.25 25.57
C LYS A 45 -5.49 12.19 26.03
N GLU A 46 -5.15 13.34 26.60
CA GLU A 46 -6.14 14.36 26.97
C GLU A 46 -6.96 14.81 25.75
N MET A 47 -6.33 15.00 24.60
CA MET A 47 -7.02 15.39 23.36
C MET A 47 -7.84 14.26 22.77
N GLN A 48 -7.36 13.02 22.85
CA GLN A 48 -8.13 11.83 22.46
C GLN A 48 -9.42 11.73 23.29
N ASP A 49 -9.32 11.86 24.61
CA ASP A 49 -10.46 11.84 25.53
C ASP A 49 -11.44 13.00 25.25
N THR A 50 -10.92 14.22 25.04
CA THR A 50 -11.73 15.42 24.76
C THR A 50 -12.51 15.32 23.46
N HIS A 51 -11.91 14.72 22.43
CA HIS A 51 -12.52 14.58 21.10
C HIS A 51 -13.20 13.22 20.88
N ASN A 52 -13.29 12.38 21.92
CA ASN A 52 -13.88 11.04 21.85
C ASN A 52 -13.25 10.16 20.75
N ILE A 53 -11.92 10.22 20.65
CA ILE A 53 -11.11 9.41 19.73
C ILE A 53 -10.55 8.22 20.52
N ALA A 54 -10.39 7.07 19.87
CA ALA A 54 -9.81 5.91 20.50
C ALA A 54 -8.39 6.22 21.02
N ASN A 55 -8.12 5.87 22.28
CA ASN A 55 -6.85 6.07 22.96
C ASN A 55 -5.77 5.12 22.43
N HIS A 56 -5.25 5.43 21.26
CA HIS A 56 -4.19 4.67 20.62
C HIS A 56 -2.89 5.46 20.58
N VAL A 57 -1.80 4.78 20.92
CA VAL A 57 -0.45 5.34 20.76
C VAL A 57 -0.08 5.42 19.29
N LEU A 58 0.69 6.44 18.93
CA LEU A 58 1.30 6.52 17.60
C LEU A 58 2.38 5.44 17.46
N ILE A 59 2.32 4.68 16.38
CA ILE A 59 3.19 3.53 16.13
C ILE A 59 4.34 3.99 15.23
N GLN A 60 5.58 3.70 15.62
CA GLN A 60 6.75 4.00 14.80
C GLN A 60 6.94 2.94 13.71
N ASP A 61 7.39 3.38 12.53
CA ASP A 61 7.76 2.48 11.45
C ASP A 61 8.99 1.64 11.86
N THR A 62 8.86 0.31 11.85
CA THR A 62 9.95 -0.61 12.24
C THR A 62 10.62 -1.28 11.05
N SER A 63 10.21 -0.99 9.82
CA SER A 63 10.75 -1.69 8.64
C SER A 63 10.88 -0.79 7.41
N THR A 64 11.70 -1.21 6.46
CA THR A 64 11.82 -0.57 5.14
C THR A 64 10.72 -1.00 4.17
N ARG A 65 9.67 -1.69 4.66
CA ARG A 65 8.59 -2.25 3.86
C ARG A 65 7.38 -1.32 3.87
N TRP A 66 6.61 -1.34 2.78
CA TRP A 66 5.47 -0.43 2.59
C TRP A 66 4.30 -0.72 3.53
N ASP A 67 4.17 -1.95 4.03
CA ASP A 67 3.11 -2.38 4.95
C ASP A 67 3.21 -1.69 6.31
N SER A 68 4.44 -1.57 6.84
CA SER A 68 4.70 -0.81 8.06
C SER A 68 4.41 0.68 7.86
N THR A 69 4.83 1.29 6.74
CA THR A 69 4.45 2.67 6.40
C THR A 69 2.94 2.84 6.33
N LEU A 70 2.21 1.90 5.72
CA LEU A 70 0.76 1.96 5.64
C LEU A 70 0.10 1.95 7.02
N GLN A 71 0.55 1.10 7.94
CA GLN A 71 0.05 1.06 9.30
C GLN A 71 0.29 2.38 10.05
N VAL A 72 1.49 2.95 9.90
CA VAL A 72 1.91 4.22 10.48
C VAL A 72 1.03 5.37 9.97
N LEU A 73 0.81 5.45 8.65
CA LEU A 73 -0.03 6.47 8.04
C LEU A 73 -1.51 6.32 8.45
N ARG A 74 -2.05 5.08 8.48
CA ARG A 74 -3.41 4.82 8.97
C ARG A 74 -3.59 5.28 10.40
N ARG A 75 -2.64 4.94 11.29
CA ARG A 75 -2.69 5.35 12.70
C ARG A 75 -2.65 6.86 12.83
N LEU A 76 -1.81 7.53 12.04
CA LEU A 76 -1.70 8.98 12.09
C LEU A 76 -2.98 9.68 11.58
N LEU A 77 -3.61 9.15 10.51
CA LEU A 77 -4.90 9.64 10.02
C LEU A 77 -6.02 9.46 11.06
N GLU A 78 -6.07 8.30 11.71
CA GLU A 78 -7.04 8.02 12.77
C GLU A 78 -6.92 9.03 13.92
N GLN A 79 -5.69 9.42 14.25
CA GLN A 79 -5.36 10.32 15.34
C GLN A 79 -5.24 11.79 14.91
N ARG A 80 -5.59 12.12 13.65
CA ARG A 80 -5.38 13.44 13.05
C ARG A 80 -5.93 14.57 13.91
N VAL A 81 -7.17 14.47 14.35
CA VAL A 81 -7.83 15.51 15.15
C VAL A 81 -7.11 15.71 16.49
N ALA A 82 -6.78 14.63 17.19
CA ALA A 82 -6.06 14.71 18.46
C ALA A 82 -4.64 15.28 18.27
N VAL A 83 -3.91 14.83 17.24
CA VAL A 83 -2.57 15.34 16.94
C VAL A 83 -2.61 16.83 16.61
N GLN A 84 -3.53 17.27 15.74
CA GLN A 84 -3.66 18.70 15.39
C GLN A 84 -4.02 19.56 16.61
N ALA A 85 -4.87 19.08 17.51
CA ALA A 85 -5.19 19.77 18.76
C ALA A 85 -4.00 19.81 19.76
N CYS A 86 -3.05 18.87 19.65
CA CYS A 86 -1.84 18.85 20.48
C CYS A 86 -0.79 19.85 20.01
N LEU A 87 -0.65 20.10 18.71
CA LEU A 87 0.45 20.89 18.14
C LEU A 87 0.63 22.27 18.81
N PRO A 88 -0.43 23.03 19.15
CA PRO A 88 -0.26 24.30 19.87
C PRO A 88 0.28 24.16 21.31
N ARG A 89 0.16 22.98 21.91
CA ARG A 89 0.52 22.68 23.31
C ARG A 89 1.89 21.99 23.45
N ILE A 90 2.53 21.62 22.33
CA ILE A 90 3.81 20.89 22.33
C ILE A 90 4.80 21.54 21.36
N THR A 91 6.10 21.36 21.60
CA THR A 91 7.14 21.81 20.67
C THR A 91 7.47 20.70 19.67
N CYS A 92 6.58 20.46 18.70
CA CYS A 92 6.86 19.59 17.56
C CYS A 92 7.41 20.42 16.40
N LYS A 93 8.52 20.00 15.78
CA LYS A 93 9.16 20.72 14.66
C LYS A 93 8.53 20.40 13.30
N ALA A 94 7.72 19.35 13.23
CA ALA A 94 7.10 18.89 12.00
C ALA A 94 5.59 19.09 12.09
N GLU A 95 5.03 19.62 11.01
CA GLU A 95 3.59 19.79 10.82
C GLU A 95 3.26 19.39 9.38
N LEU A 96 2.08 18.81 9.19
CA LEU A 96 1.57 18.40 7.89
C LEU A 96 0.53 19.42 7.43
N THR A 97 0.66 19.89 6.18
CA THR A 97 -0.33 20.79 5.57
C THR A 97 -1.64 20.04 5.25
N THR A 98 -2.71 20.79 4.99
CA THR A 98 -4.01 20.22 4.57
C THR A 98 -3.86 19.33 3.33
N GLU A 99 -3.05 19.76 2.35
CA GLU A 99 -2.78 19.04 1.12
C GLU A 99 -2.01 17.74 1.40
N GLU A 100 -1.07 17.75 2.34
CA GLU A 100 -0.32 16.56 2.75
C GLU A 100 -1.21 15.54 3.49
N TRP A 101 -2.16 16.01 4.30
CA TRP A 101 -3.17 15.12 4.89
C TRP A 101 -4.06 14.47 3.83
N ILE A 102 -4.55 15.24 2.86
CA ILE A 102 -5.35 14.70 1.74
C ILE A 102 -4.51 13.72 0.89
N MET A 103 -3.23 14.03 0.68
CA MET A 103 -2.29 13.14 0.00
C MET A 103 -2.12 11.82 0.76
N MET A 104 -1.98 11.89 2.09
CA MET A 104 -1.88 10.71 2.94
C MET A 104 -3.13 9.82 2.83
N GLU A 105 -4.33 10.40 2.85
CA GLU A 105 -5.58 9.65 2.65
C GLU A 105 -5.61 8.93 1.29
N LYS A 106 -5.18 9.61 0.23
CA LYS A 106 -5.06 9.03 -1.12
C LYS A 106 -4.08 7.85 -1.16
N VAL A 107 -2.89 8.02 -0.57
CA VAL A 107 -1.86 6.97 -0.48
C VAL A 107 -2.39 5.76 0.27
N VAL A 108 -2.98 5.98 1.46
CA VAL A 108 -3.55 4.93 2.31
C VAL A 108 -4.69 4.18 1.61
N ASN A 109 -5.52 4.89 0.86
CA ASN A 109 -6.62 4.27 0.12
C ASN A 109 -6.10 3.34 -1.00
N ILE A 110 -5.08 3.77 -1.76
CA ILE A 110 -4.49 2.95 -2.84
C ILE A 110 -3.80 1.72 -2.26
N LEU A 111 -2.95 1.89 -1.24
CA LEU A 111 -2.20 0.77 -0.67
C LEU A 111 -3.09 -0.27 0.03
N ARG A 112 -4.29 0.12 0.49
CA ARG A 112 -5.27 -0.83 1.06
C ARG A 112 -5.62 -1.95 0.10
N TYR A 113 -5.68 -1.70 -1.20
CA TYR A 113 -6.03 -2.71 -2.20
C TYR A 113 -4.97 -3.81 -2.33
N PHE A 114 -3.76 -3.57 -1.83
CA PHE A 114 -2.69 -4.57 -1.80
C PHE A 114 -2.71 -5.40 -0.53
N GLU A 115 -3.35 -4.96 0.56
CA GLU A 115 -3.31 -5.68 1.85
C GLU A 115 -3.92 -7.07 1.75
N GLU A 116 -5.14 -7.19 1.23
CA GLU A 116 -5.84 -8.48 1.16
C GLU A 116 -5.16 -9.46 0.19
N PRO A 117 -4.78 -9.07 -1.04
CA PRO A 117 -3.96 -9.93 -1.91
C PRO A 117 -2.64 -10.34 -1.24
N THR A 118 -1.94 -9.42 -0.57
CA THR A 118 -0.70 -9.72 0.14
C THR A 118 -0.91 -10.74 1.26
N LYS A 119 -1.95 -10.56 2.08
CA LYS A 119 -2.30 -11.50 3.15
C LYS A 119 -2.70 -12.85 2.58
N SER A 120 -3.53 -12.88 1.54
CA SER A 120 -4.01 -14.12 0.91
C SER A 120 -2.85 -14.97 0.43
N ILE A 121 -1.89 -14.34 -0.25
CA ILE A 121 -0.71 -15.00 -0.82
C ILE A 121 0.33 -15.37 0.27
N SER A 122 0.30 -14.68 1.41
CA SER A 122 1.18 -14.97 2.56
C SER A 122 0.68 -16.13 3.44
N LYS A 123 -0.54 -16.64 3.23
CA LYS A 123 -1.05 -17.80 3.95
C LYS A 123 -0.28 -19.06 3.56
N SER A 124 -0.09 -19.97 4.52
CA SER A 124 0.47 -21.31 4.28
C SER A 124 -0.36 -22.16 3.32
N THR A 125 -1.63 -21.78 3.11
CA THR A 125 -2.58 -22.43 2.20
C THR A 125 -2.60 -21.83 0.80
N ALA A 126 -1.80 -20.79 0.52
CA ALA A 126 -1.76 -20.17 -0.80
C ALA A 126 -1.21 -21.15 -1.84
N THR A 127 -1.93 -21.34 -2.96
CA THR A 127 -1.53 -22.25 -4.02
C THR A 127 -0.89 -21.51 -5.19
N LEU A 128 -0.08 -22.21 -5.99
CA LEU A 128 0.52 -21.66 -7.21
C LEU A 128 -0.55 -21.10 -8.18
N SER A 129 -1.72 -21.73 -8.21
CA SER A 129 -2.89 -21.32 -8.99
C SER A 129 -3.54 -20.01 -8.54
N ASP A 130 -3.17 -19.46 -7.38
CA ASP A 130 -3.66 -18.17 -6.89
C ASP A 130 -2.89 -16.98 -7.48
N ALA A 131 -1.63 -17.19 -7.92
CA ALA A 131 -0.73 -16.12 -8.29
C ALA A 131 -1.23 -15.32 -9.51
N ILE A 132 -1.42 -15.97 -10.67
CA ILE A 132 -1.86 -15.30 -11.90
C ILE A 132 -3.19 -14.54 -11.71
N PRO A 133 -4.25 -15.14 -11.13
CA PRO A 133 -5.50 -14.44 -10.87
C PRO A 133 -5.37 -13.18 -10.01
N LEU A 134 -4.56 -13.26 -8.95
CA LEU A 134 -4.39 -12.16 -8.01
C LEU A 134 -3.58 -11.01 -8.61
N ILE A 135 -2.49 -11.31 -9.31
CA ILE A 135 -1.71 -10.28 -10.01
C ILE A 135 -2.54 -9.58 -11.08
N ASN A 136 -3.31 -10.32 -11.88
CA ASN A 136 -4.17 -9.73 -12.89
C ASN A 136 -5.34 -8.92 -12.31
N SER A 137 -5.86 -9.32 -11.15
CA SER A 137 -6.86 -8.52 -10.43
C SER A 137 -6.27 -7.19 -9.95
N LEU A 138 -5.04 -7.20 -9.43
CA LEU A 138 -4.32 -5.99 -9.03
C LEU A 138 -3.99 -5.08 -10.22
N ARG A 139 -3.53 -5.63 -11.35
CA ARG A 139 -3.27 -4.87 -12.59
C ARG A 139 -4.51 -4.11 -13.04
N LYS A 140 -5.63 -4.82 -13.22
CA LYS A 140 -6.91 -4.21 -13.63
C LYS A 140 -7.37 -3.11 -12.68
N LEU A 141 -7.19 -3.33 -11.38
CA LEU A 141 -7.56 -2.36 -10.36
C LEU A 141 -6.74 -1.06 -10.47
N LEU A 142 -5.43 -1.17 -10.68
CA LEU A 142 -4.54 -0.01 -10.87
C LEU A 142 -4.79 0.70 -12.20
N GLU A 143 -5.05 -0.05 -13.27
CA GLU A 143 -5.42 0.50 -14.59
C GLU A 143 -6.73 1.30 -14.51
N ASN A 144 -7.74 0.78 -13.81
CA ASN A 144 -8.99 1.49 -13.58
C ASN A 144 -8.75 2.79 -12.80
N MET A 145 -7.92 2.78 -11.76
CA MET A 145 -7.57 3.99 -11.00
C MET A 145 -6.82 5.01 -11.84
N ARG A 146 -5.99 4.56 -12.78
CA ARG A 146 -5.30 5.42 -13.74
C ARG A 146 -6.28 6.06 -14.73
N GLY A 147 -7.22 5.29 -15.27
CA GLY A 147 -8.15 5.72 -16.33
C GLY A 147 -9.37 6.54 -15.89
N SER A 148 -9.63 6.68 -14.59
CA SER A 148 -10.91 7.23 -14.08
C SER A 148 -11.03 8.77 -14.00
N SER A 149 -10.05 9.57 -14.47
CA SER A 149 -10.14 11.04 -14.40
C SER A 149 -9.79 11.72 -15.74
N PRO A 150 -10.73 12.48 -16.35
CA PRO A 150 -10.48 13.30 -17.54
C PRO A 150 -9.70 14.59 -17.28
N ARG A 151 -9.36 14.90 -16.02
CA ARG A 151 -8.65 16.13 -15.66
C ARG A 151 -7.16 15.85 -15.50
N GLU A 152 -6.37 16.43 -16.38
CA GLU A 152 -4.89 16.42 -16.44
C GLU A 152 -4.21 17.14 -15.27
N GLU A 153 -4.93 17.43 -14.17
CA GLU A 153 -4.27 17.84 -12.94
C GLU A 153 -3.57 16.61 -12.37
N GLU A 154 -2.25 16.60 -12.53
CA GLU A 154 -1.21 15.75 -11.94
C GLU A 154 -1.63 15.05 -10.64
N ASN A 155 -2.52 14.07 -10.75
CA ASN A 155 -3.17 13.50 -9.58
C ASN A 155 -2.20 12.50 -8.98
N ILE A 156 -1.64 12.84 -7.81
CA ILE A 156 -0.72 11.98 -7.05
C ILE A 156 -1.27 10.54 -6.94
N SER A 157 -2.60 10.36 -6.89
CA SER A 157 -3.23 9.04 -6.95
C SER A 157 -2.98 8.29 -8.25
N GLN A 158 -3.11 8.94 -9.41
CA GLN A 158 -2.85 8.33 -10.72
C GLN A 158 -1.36 8.04 -10.91
N LYS A 159 -0.49 8.95 -10.46
CA LYS A 159 0.96 8.75 -10.52
C LYS A 159 1.39 7.57 -9.64
N LEU A 160 0.94 7.54 -8.39
CA LEU A 160 1.20 6.41 -7.49
C LEU A 160 0.63 5.09 -8.03
N ALA A 161 -0.59 5.09 -8.58
CA ALA A 161 -1.16 3.91 -9.20
C ALA A 161 -0.34 3.45 -10.42
N GLY A 162 0.15 4.38 -11.24
CA GLY A 162 1.04 4.09 -12.36
C GLY A 162 2.39 3.54 -11.93
N ASP A 163 3.02 4.13 -10.92
CA ASP A 163 4.29 3.66 -10.35
C ASP A 163 4.15 2.25 -9.78
N LEU A 164 3.05 1.98 -9.06
CA LEU A 164 2.73 0.67 -8.52
C LEU A 164 2.45 -0.35 -9.62
N LEU A 165 1.75 0.04 -10.70
CA LEU A 165 1.49 -0.84 -11.85
C LEU A 165 2.78 -1.21 -12.57
N MET A 166 3.66 -0.23 -12.78
CA MET A 166 4.99 -0.46 -13.37
C MET A 166 5.81 -1.42 -12.51
N ALA A 167 5.89 -1.17 -11.20
CA ALA A 167 6.61 -2.05 -10.27
C ALA A 167 6.00 -3.48 -10.22
N LEU A 168 4.68 -3.60 -10.33
CA LEU A 168 3.99 -4.88 -10.40
C LEU A 168 4.33 -5.61 -11.70
N ASN A 169 4.35 -4.91 -12.83
CA ASN A 169 4.66 -5.50 -14.12
C ASN A 169 6.13 -5.94 -14.22
N GLU A 170 7.08 -5.09 -13.83
CA GLU A 170 8.51 -5.43 -13.78
C GLU A 170 8.77 -6.66 -12.89
N ARG A 171 8.05 -6.76 -11.77
CA ARG A 171 8.28 -7.85 -10.81
C ARG A 171 7.66 -9.18 -11.21
N PHE A 172 6.56 -9.15 -11.95
CA PHE A 172 5.79 -10.34 -12.34
C PHE A 172 5.69 -10.48 -13.86
N GLU A 173 6.67 -9.95 -14.59
CA GLU A 173 6.76 -10.03 -16.06
C GLU A 173 6.76 -11.51 -16.50
N ASP A 174 7.58 -12.32 -15.84
CA ASP A 174 7.74 -13.74 -16.18
C ASP A 174 6.71 -14.67 -15.53
N LEU A 175 5.84 -14.16 -14.66
CA LEU A 175 4.89 -15.02 -13.95
C LEU A 175 3.96 -15.78 -14.92
N GLU A 176 3.57 -15.11 -16.01
CA GLU A 176 2.73 -15.67 -17.05
C GLU A 176 3.52 -16.47 -18.10
N ASN A 177 4.85 -16.35 -18.06
CA ASN A 177 5.76 -17.16 -18.85
C ASN A 177 6.17 -18.45 -18.12
N GLU A 178 6.01 -18.53 -16.80
CA GLU A 178 6.40 -19.71 -16.04
C GLU A 178 5.37 -20.83 -16.19
N GLU A 179 5.78 -21.91 -16.86
CA GLU A 179 4.90 -23.05 -17.19
C GLU A 179 4.22 -23.62 -15.94
N THR A 180 4.95 -23.72 -14.82
CA THR A 180 4.43 -24.21 -13.54
C THR A 180 3.23 -23.39 -13.04
N HIS A 181 3.28 -22.06 -13.17
CA HIS A 181 2.19 -21.17 -12.77
C HIS A 181 1.00 -21.26 -13.71
N CYS A 182 1.27 -21.32 -15.01
CA CYS A 182 0.23 -21.46 -16.03
C CYS A 182 -0.48 -22.80 -15.90
N LEU A 183 0.24 -23.91 -15.76
CA LEU A 183 -0.34 -25.24 -15.56
C LEU A 183 -1.13 -25.32 -14.25
N ALA A 184 -0.56 -24.86 -13.13
CA ALA A 184 -1.26 -24.87 -11.85
C ALA A 184 -2.56 -24.05 -11.90
N THR A 185 -2.54 -22.88 -12.53
CA THR A 185 -3.73 -22.03 -12.67
C THR A 185 -4.77 -22.65 -13.62
N THR A 186 -4.33 -23.26 -14.72
CA THR A 186 -5.21 -23.89 -15.72
C THR A 186 -5.90 -25.13 -15.18
N LEU A 187 -5.18 -25.95 -14.41
CA LEU A 187 -5.68 -27.20 -13.84
C LEU A 187 -6.51 -26.99 -12.57
N ASP A 188 -6.55 -25.78 -12.01
CA ASP A 188 -7.36 -25.49 -10.82
C ASP A 188 -8.82 -25.22 -11.21
N PRO A 189 -9.77 -26.12 -10.86
CA PRO A 189 -11.18 -25.96 -11.22
C PRO A 189 -11.81 -24.71 -10.59
N ARG A 190 -11.23 -24.15 -9.52
CA ARG A 190 -11.69 -22.90 -8.90
C ARG A 190 -11.37 -21.67 -9.75
N LYS A 191 -10.47 -21.80 -10.74
CA LYS A 191 -9.95 -20.70 -11.56
C LYS A 191 -10.40 -20.78 -13.02
N HIS A 192 -11.48 -21.51 -13.30
CA HIS A 192 -11.98 -21.79 -14.65
C HIS A 192 -12.10 -20.56 -15.57
N GLY A 193 -12.36 -19.36 -15.04
CA GLY A 193 -12.39 -18.11 -15.81
C GLY A 193 -11.04 -17.62 -16.36
N TYR A 194 -9.92 -18.17 -15.88
CA TYR A 194 -8.56 -17.86 -16.36
C TYR A 194 -8.03 -18.86 -17.39
N PHE A 195 -8.79 -19.94 -17.67
CA PHE A 195 -8.41 -21.05 -18.53
C PHE A 195 -8.05 -20.62 -19.97
N ASN A 196 -8.89 -19.79 -20.60
CA ASN A 196 -8.64 -19.33 -21.96
C ASN A 196 -7.43 -18.38 -22.05
N TYR A 197 -7.17 -17.62 -20.98
CA TYR A 197 -6.05 -16.69 -20.92
C TYR A 197 -4.72 -17.44 -20.83
N THR A 198 -4.62 -18.43 -19.93
CA THR A 198 -3.39 -19.20 -19.73
C THR A 198 -3.11 -20.16 -20.90
N LEU A 199 -4.14 -20.73 -21.53
CA LEU A 199 -3.98 -21.60 -22.69
C LEU A 199 -3.43 -20.87 -23.92
N GLN A 200 -3.88 -19.64 -24.19
CA GLN A 200 -3.35 -18.84 -25.30
C GLN A 200 -1.83 -18.60 -25.16
N HIS A 201 -1.36 -18.37 -23.93
CA HIS A 201 0.06 -18.16 -23.64
C HIS A 201 0.87 -19.46 -23.72
N LEU A 202 0.32 -20.59 -23.26
CA LEU A 202 0.97 -21.91 -23.41
C LEU A 202 1.04 -22.37 -24.88
N GLN A 203 0.00 -22.09 -25.68
CA GLN A 203 -0.04 -22.42 -27.11
C GLN A 203 0.95 -21.59 -27.93
N GLN A 204 1.23 -20.34 -27.56
CA GLN A 204 2.30 -19.55 -28.22
C GLN A 204 3.69 -20.13 -27.99
N LYS A 205 3.92 -20.84 -26.86
CA LYS A 205 5.21 -21.48 -26.56
C LYS A 205 5.43 -22.81 -27.29
N SER A 206 4.38 -23.57 -27.62
CA SER A 206 4.54 -24.85 -28.32
C SER A 206 4.87 -24.71 -29.81
N VAL A 207 5.03 -23.47 -30.30
CA VAL A 207 5.32 -23.14 -31.71
C VAL A 207 6.77 -22.64 -31.89
N LEU A 208 7.57 -22.60 -30.82
CA LEU A 208 9.02 -22.39 -30.82
C LEU A 208 9.74 -23.67 -30.39
#